data_AF-A0A260Z6F1-F1
#
_entry.id   AF-A0A260Z6F1-F1
#
_cell.length_a   1.000
_cell.length_b   1.000
_cell.length_c   1.000
_cell.angle_alpha   90.00
_cell.angle_beta   90.00
_cell.angle_gamma   90.00
#
_symmetry.space_group_name_H-M   'P 1'
#
loop_
_entity.id
_entity.type
_entity.pdbx_description
1 polymer ?
#
loop_
_entity_poly.entity_id
_entity_poly.type
_entity_poly.pdbx_seq_one_letter_code
_entity_poly.pdbx_strand_id
1 'polypeptide(L)' 'MVVVRLLVGYINYQHVILAFLYRPFRAFAKSANWQVETCWQVNRGELRPVESCEGIGNPHYFYITGVFVVAGTVATS' A
#
# COMPACT_ATOMS: atom_id res chain seq x y z
N MET A 1 21.19 -22.82 3.26
CA MET A 1 20.98 -21.88 2.14
C MET A 1 19.61 -21.98 1.47
N VAL A 2 19.00 -23.16 1.33
CA VAL A 2 17.67 -23.33 0.68
C VAL A 2 16.54 -22.59 1.41
N VAL A 3 16.51 -22.65 2.75
CA VAL A 3 15.49 -21.98 3.59
C VAL A 3 15.55 -20.45 3.49
N VAL A 4 16.75 -19.87 3.43
CA VAL A 4 16.94 -18.41 3.28
C VAL A 4 16.46 -17.92 1.90
N ARG A 5 16.67 -18.71 0.84
CA ARG A 5 16.19 -18.39 -0.51
C ARG A 5 14.66 -18.44 -0.61
N LEU A 6 14.00 -19.36 0.09
CA LEU A 6 12.54 -19.45 0.17
C LEU A 6 11.95 -18.28 0.98
N LEU A 7 12.55 -17.91 2.11
CA LEU A 7 12.14 -16.74 2.90
C LEU A 7 12.29 -15.44 2.10
N VAL A 8 13.45 -15.17 1.51
CA VAL A 8 13.66 -13.97 0.67
C VAL A 8 12.74 -13.98 -0.55
N GLY A 9 12.49 -15.16 -1.14
CA GLY A 9 11.57 -15.33 -2.27
C GLY A 9 10.12 -15.03 -1.90
N TYR A 10 9.64 -15.51 -0.76
CA TYR A 10 8.26 -15.29 -0.31
C TYR A 10 8.00 -13.82 0.02
N ILE A 11 8.95 -13.15 0.69
CA ILE A 11 8.86 -11.73 1.03
C ILE A 11 8.93 -10.85 -0.23
N ASN A 12 9.78 -11.19 -1.21
CA ASN A 12 9.82 -10.51 -2.51
C ASN A 12 8.54 -10.73 -3.31
N TYR A 13 8.01 -11.96 -3.35
CA TYR A 13 6.83 -12.30 -4.14
C TYR A 13 5.62 -11.50 -3.68
N GLN A 14 5.41 -11.37 -2.37
CA GLN A 14 4.34 -10.54 -1.83
C GLN A 14 4.50 -9.06 -2.21
N HIS A 15 5.70 -8.47 -2.08
CA HIS A 15 5.95 -7.09 -2.50
C HIS A 15 5.68 -6.87 -4.00
N VAL A 16 6.14 -7.80 -4.84
CA VAL A 16 5.97 -7.73 -6.30
C VAL A 16 4.50 -7.87 -6.70
N ILE A 17 3.75 -8.78 -6.06
CA ILE A 17 2.31 -8.93 -6.29
C ILE A 17 1.56 -7.66 -5.91
N LEU A 18 1.80 -7.11 -4.71
CA LEU A 18 1.11 -5.89 -4.27
C LEU A 18 1.46 -4.70 -5.18
N ALA A 19 2.72 -4.56 -5.60
CA ALA A 19 3.14 -3.54 -6.54
C ALA A 19 2.46 -3.68 -7.91
N PHE A 20 2.28 -4.92 -8.39
CA PHE A 20 1.57 -5.22 -9.63
C PHE A 20 0.07 -4.91 -9.53
N LEU A 21 -0.58 -5.24 -8.41
CA LEU A 21 -2.01 -4.95 -8.18
C LEU A 21 -2.32 -3.47 -7.96
N TYR A 22 -1.37 -2.68 -7.45
CA TYR A 22 -1.60 -1.27 -7.14
C TYR A 22 -1.94 -0.43 -8.38
N ARG A 23 -1.33 -0.72 -9.54
CA ARG A 23 -1.58 0.01 -10.80
C ARG A 23 -3.03 -0.12 -11.31
N PRO A 24 -3.58 -1.34 -11.51
CA PRO A 24 -4.97 -1.49 -11.92
C PRO A 24 -5.94 -1.01 -10.83
N PHE A 25 -5.62 -1.21 -9.54
CA PHE A 25 -6.44 -0.70 -8.44
C PHE A 25 -6.59 0.83 -8.50
N ARG A 26 -5.50 1.56 -8.69
CA ARG A 26 -5.54 3.03 -8.80
C ARG A 26 -6.26 3.50 -10.06
N ALA A 27 -6.08 2.80 -11.19
CA ALA A 27 -6.79 3.10 -12.43
C ALA A 27 -8.31 2.89 -12.27
N PHE A 28 -8.70 1.79 -11.62
CA PHE A 28 -10.09 1.47 -11.32
C PHE A 28 -10.71 2.48 -10.35
N ALA A 29 -10.03 2.79 -9.23
CA ALA A 29 -10.49 3.77 -8.26
C ALA A 29 -10.69 5.16 -8.89
N LYS A 30 -9.77 5.57 -9.79
CA LYS A 30 -9.90 6.82 -10.55
C LYS A 30 -11.08 6.77 -11.53
N SER A 31 -11.28 5.66 -12.24
CA SER A 31 -12.41 5.48 -13.15
C SER A 31 -13.76 5.46 -12.42
N ALA A 32 -13.79 4.92 -11.20
CA ALA A 32 -14.99 4.84 -10.36
C ALA A 32 -15.29 6.15 -9.59
N ASN A 33 -14.49 7.20 -9.78
CA ASN A 33 -14.57 8.46 -9.02
C ASN A 33 -14.56 8.27 -7.49
N TRP A 34 -13.93 7.18 -7.01
CA TRP A 34 -13.87 6.87 -5.60
C TRP A 34 -12.81 7.75 -4.94
N GLN A 35 -13.22 8.54 -3.95
CA GLN A 35 -12.31 9.29 -3.06
C GLN A 35 -11.60 8.29 -2.11
N VAL A 36 -10.55 7.63 -2.63
CA VAL A 36 -9.74 6.64 -1.89
C VAL A 36 -8.56 7.25 -1.12
N GLU A 37 -8.36 8.56 -1.24
CA GLU A 37 -7.30 9.31 -0.60
C GLU A 37 -7.85 10.67 -0.16
N THR A 38 -7.50 11.11 1.04
CA THR A 38 -7.84 12.42 1.58
C THR A 38 -6.54 13.18 1.85
N CYS A 39 -6.40 14.34 1.21
CA CYS A 39 -5.22 15.18 1.36
C CYS A 39 -5.50 16.33 2.34
N TRP A 40 -4.59 16.49 3.30
CA TRP A 40 -4.62 17.55 4.28
C TRP A 40 -3.35 18.38 4.18
N GLN A 41 -3.47 19.69 4.33
CA GLN A 41 -2.33 20.60 4.37
C GLN A 41 -1.81 20.68 5.81
N VAL A 42 -0.63 20.14 6.06
CA VAL A 42 -0.01 20.16 7.38
C VAL A 42 0.86 21.41 7.48
N ASN A 43 0.40 22.38 8.26
CA ASN A 43 1.17 23.59 8.57
C ASN A 43 2.31 23.26 9.52
N ARG A 44 3.55 23.49 9.09
CA ARG A 44 4.77 23.25 9.89
C ARG A 44 5.32 24.53 10.52
N GLY A 45 4.44 25.48 10.87
CA GLY A 45 4.84 26.77 11.41
C GLY A 45 5.59 27.61 10.37
N GLU A 46 6.88 27.85 10.57
CA GLU A 46 7.73 28.67 9.69
C GLU A 46 8.09 28.02 8.34
N LEU A 47 7.83 26.72 8.15
CA LEU A 47 8.10 26.04 6.89
C LEU A 47 6.87 26.01 5.97
N ARG A 48 7.15 25.96 4.65
CA ARG A 48 6.14 25.79 3.59
C ARG A 48 5.18 24.65 3.96
N PRO A 49 3.85 24.86 3.91
CA PRO A 49 2.91 23.80 4.19
C PRO A 49 3.14 22.63 3.22
N VAL A 50 3.13 21.42 3.77
CA VAL A 50 3.32 20.18 3.01
C VAL A 50 1.99 19.48 2.94
N GLU A 51 1.59 19.12 1.72
CA GLU A 51 0.43 18.27 1.51
C GLU A 51 0.75 16.85 1.98
N SER A 52 -0.10 16.34 2.87
CA SER A 52 -0.05 14.96 3.32
C SER A 52 -1.34 14.27 2.92
N CYS A 53 -1.21 13.32 2.00
CA CYS A 53 -2.32 12.53 1.50
C CYS A 53 -2.36 11.16 2.20
N GLU A 54 -3.48 10.88 2.85
CA GLU A 54 -3.71 9.65 3.61
C GLU A 54 -4.87 8.85 2.99
N GLY A 55 -4.75 7.52 3.00
CA GLY A 55 -5.78 6.62 2.47
C GLY A 55 -5.21 5.54 1.55
N ILE A 56 -6.06 4.60 1.16
CA ILE A 56 -5.66 3.42 0.37
C ILE A 56 -5.20 3.77 -1.06
N GLY A 57 -5.48 5.00 -1.51
CA GLY A 57 -4.93 5.56 -2.74
C GLY A 57 -3.43 5.88 -2.67
N ASN A 58 -2.84 5.98 -1.48
CA ASN A 58 -1.41 6.17 -1.27
C ASN A 58 -0.69 4.80 -1.29
N PRO A 59 0.45 4.67 -2.00
CA PRO A 59 1.18 3.39 -2.08
C PRO A 59 1.56 2.81 -0.71
N HIS A 60 1.83 3.66 0.28
CA HIS A 60 2.23 3.23 1.62
C HIS A 60 1.08 2.51 2.36
N TYR A 61 -0.11 3.10 2.35
CA TYR A 61 -1.30 2.53 2.99
C TYR A 61 -1.80 1.27 2.29
N PHE A 62 -1.76 1.23 0.95
CA PHE A 62 -2.09 0.04 0.19
C PHE A 62 -1.18 -1.14 0.56
N TYR A 63 0.12 -0.88 0.69
CA TYR A 63 1.10 -1.90 1.01
C TYR A 63 0.88 -2.52 2.40
N ILE A 64 0.74 -1.68 3.43
CA ILE A 64 0.52 -2.16 4.81
C ILE A 64 -0.79 -2.95 4.91
N THR A 65 -1.87 -2.42 4.32
CA THR A 65 -3.18 -3.08 4.33
C THR A 65 -3.13 -4.44 3.65
N GLY A 66 -2.50 -4.53 2.48
CA GLY A 66 -2.37 -5.79 1.75
C GLY A 66 -1.54 -6.83 2.50
N VAL A 67 -0.48 -6.42 3.21
CA VAL A 67 0.30 -7.32 4.07
C VAL A 67 -0.56 -7.87 5.21
N PHE A 68 -1.35 -7.03 5.87
CA PHE A 68 -2.25 -7.47 6.94
C PHE A 68 -3.35 -8.41 6.45
N VAL A 69 -3.92 -8.16 5.26
CA VAL A 69 -4.92 -9.04 4.68
C VAL A 69 -4.35 -10.42 4.36
N VAL A 70 -3.19 -10.47 3.71
CA VAL A 70 -2.51 -11.75 3.38
C VAL A 70 -2.14 -12.49 4.68
N ALA A 71 -1.60 -11.79 5.67
CA ALA A 71 -1.30 -12.36 6.98
C ALA A 71 -2.56 -12.86 7.73
N GLY A 72 -3.67 -12.13 7.65
CA GLY A 72 -4.94 -12.52 8.26
C GLY A 72 -5.55 -13.77 7.61
N THR A 73 -5.43 -13.92 6.29
CA THR A 73 -5.91 -15.11 5.58
C THR A 73 -5.17 -16.39 5.98
N VAL A 74 -3.84 -16.32 6.16
CA VAL A 74 -3.05 -17.48 6.57
C VAL A 74 -3.24 -17.85 8.04
N ALA A 75 -3.54 -16.88 8.91
CA ALA A 75 -3.79 -17.13 10.33
C ALA A 75 -5.17 -17.73 10.62
N THR A 76 -6.10 -17.65 9.66
CA THR A 76 -7.47 -18.17 9.77
C THR A 76 -7.61 -19.60 9.20
N SER A 77 -6.52 -20.19 8.66
CA SER A 77 -6.49 -21.51 8.01
C SER A 77 -6.08 -22.64 8.95
#